data_AF-A0A7S7U7W0-F1
#
_entry.id   AF-A0A7S7U7W0-F1
#
_cell.length_a   1.000
_cell.length_b   1.000
_cell.length_c   1.000
_cell.angle_alpha   90.00
_cell.angle_beta   90.00
_cell.angle_gamma   90.00
#
_symmetry.space_group_name_H-M   'P 1'
#
loop_
_entity.id
_entity.type
_entity.pdbx_description
1 polymer ?
#
loop_
_entity_poly.entity_id
_entity_poly.type
_entity_poly.pdbx_seq_one_letter_code
_entity_poly.pdbx_strand_id
1 'polypeptide(L)'
;MNAKPFLAVVVAGLVLSACSARYQTPTAMGGDNDDAVCQSRGYVQGSPEYVACRKDRDVQRSAATARADRRQRDLGEYMLNHPERP
;
A
#
# COMPACT_ATOMS: atom_id res chain seq x y z
N MET A 1 -43.08 -9.04 -3.32
CA MET A 1 -41.62 -9.18 -3.40
C MET A 1 -41.13 -9.85 -2.11
N ASN A 2 -40.47 -11.00 -2.21
CA ASN A 2 -40.04 -11.76 -1.03
C ASN A 2 -38.85 -11.05 -0.36
N ALA A 3 -39.09 -10.42 0.78
CA ALA A 3 -38.07 -9.64 1.51
C ALA A 3 -36.97 -10.51 2.13
N LYS A 4 -37.26 -11.78 2.44
CA LYS A 4 -36.31 -12.73 3.05
C LYS A 4 -35.08 -13.04 2.19
N PRO A 5 -35.20 -13.47 0.91
CA PRO A 5 -34.04 -13.71 0.06
C PRO A 5 -33.27 -12.42 -0.23
N PHE A 6 -33.98 -11.28 -0.35
CA PHE A 6 -33.33 -9.99 -0.56
C PHE A 6 -32.44 -9.59 0.63
N LEU A 7 -32.94 -9.76 1.86
CA LEU A 7 -32.19 -9.48 3.07
C LEU A 7 -30.96 -10.39 3.21
N ALA A 8 -31.10 -11.68 2.84
CA ALA A 8 -29.98 -12.62 2.83
C ALA A 8 -28.88 -12.22 1.85
N VAL A 9 -29.24 -11.75 0.65
CA VAL A 9 -28.28 -11.27 -0.36
C VAL A 9 -27.55 -10.01 0.11
N VAL A 10 -28.26 -9.05 0.71
CA VAL A 10 -27.65 -7.82 1.24
C VAL A 10 -26.66 -8.12 2.37
N VAL A 11 -27.02 -8.99 3.31
CA VAL A 11 -26.14 -9.37 4.41
C VAL A 11 -24.91 -10.11 3.90
N ALA A 12 -25.08 -11.04 2.96
CA ALA A 12 -23.96 -11.74 2.34
C ALA A 12 -23.00 -10.76 1.64
N GLY A 13 -23.53 -9.79 0.89
CA GLY A 13 -22.73 -8.76 0.21
C GLY A 13 -21.91 -7.90 1.18
N LEU A 14 -22.48 -7.51 2.33
CA LEU A 14 -21.77 -6.76 3.36
C LEU A 14 -20.64 -7.57 4.01
N VAL A 15 -20.86 -8.85 4.30
CA VAL A 15 -19.83 -9.74 4.86
C VAL A 15 -18.68 -9.95 3.86
N LEU A 16 -19.00 -10.15 2.58
CA LEU A 16 -17.99 -10.29 1.52
C LEU A 16 -17.19 -8.99 1.29
N SER A 17 -17.82 -7.82 1.39
CA SER A 17 -17.14 -6.53 1.28
C SER A 17 -16.15 -6.28 2.44
N ALA A 18 -16.37 -6.84 3.62
CA ALA A 18 -15.42 -6.72 4.73
C ALA A 18 -14.13 -7.53 4.47
N CYS A 19 -14.19 -8.57 3.63
CA CYS A 19 -13.03 -9.36 3.23
C CYS A 19 -12.19 -8.68 2.14
N SER A 20 -12.78 -7.86 1.27
CA SER A 20 -12.00 -7.13 0.25
C SER A 20 -11.09 -6.07 0.87
N ALA A 21 -11.53 -5.45 1.97
CA ALA A 21 -10.79 -4.41 2.70
C ALA A 21 -9.48 -4.91 3.36
N ARG A 22 -9.38 -6.21 3.68
CA ARG A 22 -8.20 -6.76 4.37
C ARG A 22 -6.96 -6.88 3.48
N TYR A 23 -7.14 -6.84 2.16
CA TYR A 23 -6.03 -6.85 1.20
C TYR A 23 -5.62 -5.45 0.76
N GLN A 24 -6.35 -4.40 1.16
CA GLN A 24 -5.74 -3.08 1.29
C GLN A 24 -4.80 -3.13 2.50
N THR A 25 -3.62 -3.70 2.27
CA THR A 25 -2.45 -3.26 3.03
C THR A 25 -2.46 -1.73 2.95
N PRO A 26 -2.18 -1.00 4.05
CA PRO A 26 -1.88 0.41 3.93
C PRO A 26 -0.63 0.44 3.06
N THR A 27 -0.85 0.63 1.76
CA THR A 27 0.21 0.88 0.80
C THR A 27 0.81 2.15 1.31
N ALA A 28 1.91 2.04 2.06
CA ALA A 28 2.87 3.10 2.17
C ALA A 28 3.29 3.39 0.72
N MET A 29 2.56 4.31 0.08
CA MET A 29 2.80 4.98 -1.19
C MET A 29 4.02 4.40 -1.95
N GLY A 30 3.82 3.28 -2.66
CA GLY A 30 4.91 2.55 -3.29
C GLY A 30 4.50 1.25 -3.98
N GLY A 31 3.21 0.97 -4.04
CA GLY A 31 2.64 -0.20 -4.72
C GLY A 31 2.33 0.05 -6.20
N ASP A 32 2.74 1.18 -6.77
CA ASP A 32 2.65 1.32 -8.23
C ASP A 32 3.58 0.28 -8.83
N ASN A 33 3.05 -0.50 -9.76
CA ASN A 33 3.86 -1.33 -10.61
C ASN A 33 4.88 -0.41 -11.31
N ASP A 34 6.14 -0.41 -10.87
CA ASP A 34 7.17 0.48 -11.41
C ASP A 34 7.34 0.28 -12.92
N ASP A 35 7.04 -0.93 -13.41
CA ASP A 35 6.98 -1.22 -14.85
C ASP A 35 5.84 -0.48 -15.53
N ALA A 36 4.65 -0.46 -14.95
CA ALA A 36 3.53 0.31 -15.48
C ALA A 36 3.82 1.82 -15.47
N VAL A 37 4.49 2.33 -14.44
CA VAL A 37 4.90 3.74 -14.37
C VAL A 37 5.90 4.06 -15.48
N CYS A 38 6.94 3.24 -15.66
CA CYS A 38 7.94 3.47 -16.70
C CYS A 38 7.39 3.25 -18.11
N GLN A 39 6.53 2.26 -18.31
CA GLN A 39 5.84 2.02 -19.59
C GLN A 39 4.84 3.12 -19.93
N SER A 40 4.14 3.69 -18.95
CA SER A 40 3.21 4.81 -19.18
C SER A 40 3.90 6.08 -19.71
N ARG A 41 5.22 6.20 -19.49
CA ARG A 41 6.08 7.26 -20.04
C ARG A 41 6.60 6.96 -21.45
N GLY A 42 6.24 5.81 -22.01
CA GLY A 42 6.67 5.36 -23.32
C GLY A 42 8.03 4.66 -23.33
N TYR A 43 8.62 4.35 -22.16
CA TYR A 43 9.92 3.68 -22.11
C TYR A 43 9.75 2.18 -22.40
N VAL A 44 10.37 1.72 -23.49
CA VAL A 44 10.41 0.31 -23.87
C VAL A 44 11.21 -0.48 -22.85
N GLN A 45 10.69 -1.63 -22.41
CA GLN A 45 11.39 -2.49 -21.47
C GLN A 45 12.79 -2.87 -21.99
N GLY A 46 13.81 -2.72 -21.15
CA GLY A 46 15.21 -2.96 -21.50
C GLY A 46 15.92 -1.79 -22.19
N SER A 47 15.23 -0.70 -22.54
CA SER A 47 15.89 0.53 -22.98
C SER A 47 16.65 1.20 -21.82
N PRO A 48 17.71 1.99 -22.12
CA PRO A 48 18.43 2.74 -21.09
C PRO A 48 17.52 3.62 -20.23
N GLU A 49 16.54 4.28 -20.84
CA GLU A 49 15.59 5.14 -20.14
C GLU A 49 14.62 4.37 -19.24
N TYR A 50 14.21 3.17 -19.66
CA TYR A 50 13.42 2.29 -18.81
C TYR A 50 14.20 1.83 -17.58
N VAL A 51 15.48 1.46 -17.75
CA VAL A 51 16.36 1.05 -16.65
C VAL A 51 16.60 2.22 -15.68
N ALA A 52 16.84 3.43 -16.21
CA ALA A 52 16.98 4.63 -15.40
C ALA A 52 15.72 4.94 -14.59
N CYS A 53 14.55 4.93 -15.24
CA CYS A 53 13.25 5.12 -14.58
C CYS A 53 13.02 4.10 -13.46
N ARG A 54 13.31 2.82 -13.72
CA ARG A 54 13.21 1.74 -12.72
C ARG A 54 14.11 1.98 -11.53
N LYS A 55 15.36 2.41 -11.76
CA LYS A 55 16.32 2.71 -10.70
C LYS A 55 15.87 3.90 -9.85
N ASP A 56 15.37 4.97 -10.46
CA ASP A 56 14.85 6.13 -9.72
C ASP A 56 13.64 5.78 -8.86
N ARG A 57 12.77 4.90 -9.36
CA ARG A 57 11.64 4.35 -8.61
C ARG A 57 12.09 3.51 -7.42
N ASP A 58 13.10 2.67 -7.60
CA ASP A 58 13.69 1.87 -6.52
C ASP A 58 14.31 2.73 -5.41
N VAL A 59 15.01 3.81 -5.80
CA VAL A 59 15.55 4.80 -4.84
C VAL A 59 14.42 5.49 -4.07
N GLN A 60 13.35 5.91 -4.76
CA GLN A 60 12.19 6.54 -4.10
C GLN A 60 11.51 5.60 -3.11
N ARG A 61 11.33 4.33 -3.49
CA ARG A 61 10.79 3.27 -2.63
C ARG A 61 11.65 3.07 -1.40
N SER A 62 12.95 2.90 -1.58
CA SER A 62 13.92 2.76 -0.48
C SER A 62 13.90 3.95 0.47
N ALA A 63 13.81 5.18 -0.07
CA ALA A 63 13.69 6.39 0.74
C ALA A 63 12.36 6.45 1.51
N ALA A 64 11.25 5.96 0.94
CA ALA A 64 9.97 5.87 1.63
C ALA A 64 10.03 4.88 2.80
N THR A 65 10.59 3.68 2.59
CA THR A 65 10.80 2.68 3.65
C THR A 65 11.68 3.24 4.77
N ALA A 66 12.80 3.88 4.43
CA ALA A 66 13.68 4.47 5.44
C ALA A 66 12.99 5.56 6.29
N ARG A 67 12.04 6.32 5.72
CA ARG A 67 11.22 7.27 6.49
C ARG A 67 10.23 6.57 7.40
N ALA A 68 9.60 5.48 6.95
CA ALA A 68 8.70 4.68 7.76
C ALA A 68 9.45 4.04 8.95
N ASP A 69 10.62 3.45 8.70
CA ASP A 69 11.46 2.84 9.73
C ASP A 69 11.89 3.86 10.79
N ARG A 70 12.29 5.07 10.39
CA ARG A 70 12.60 6.15 11.33
C ARG A 70 11.41 6.48 12.22
N ARG A 71 10.21 6.63 11.64
CA ARG A 71 8.99 6.90 12.43
C ARG A 71 8.67 5.78 13.41
N GLN A 72 8.87 4.52 13.03
CA GLN A 72 8.67 3.38 13.93
C GLN A 72 9.66 3.40 15.10
N ARG A 73 10.93 3.71 14.82
CA ARG A 73 11.95 3.87 15.87
C ARG A 73 11.65 5.03 16.79
N ASP A 74 11.28 6.19 16.24
CA ASP A 74 10.94 7.39 17.02
C ASP A 74 9.74 7.11 17.94
N LEU A 75 8.75 6.37 17.47
CA LEU A 75 7.61 5.95 18.29
C LEU A 75 8.05 4.97 19.39
N GLY A 76 8.87 3.98 19.05
CA GLY A 76 9.40 3.02 20.03
C GLY A 76 10.21 3.71 21.13
N GLU A 77 11.09 4.64 20.76
CA GLU A 77 11.82 5.47 21.71
C GLU A 77 10.89 6.35 22.54
N TYR A 78 9.87 6.95 21.92
CA TYR A 78 8.88 7.74 22.66
C TYR A 78 8.18 6.90 23.73
N MET A 79 7.73 5.69 23.40
CA MET A 79 7.06 4.79 24.34
C MET A 79 8.00 4.31 25.45
N LEU A 80 9.26 4.02 25.14
CA LEU A 80 10.26 3.61 26.13
C LEU A 80 10.52 4.72 27.16
N ASN A 81 10.52 5.97 26.70
CA ASN A 81 10.72 7.15 27.55
C ASN A 81 9.41 7.66 28.21
N HIS A 82 8.25 7.12 27.85
CA HIS A 82 6.94 7.47 28.42
C HIS A 82 6.11 6.20 28.70
N PRO A 83 6.58 5.31 29.60
CA PRO A 83 5.98 3.97 29.80
C PRO A 83 4.56 4.01 30.35
N GLU A 84 4.14 5.11 30.97
CA GLU A 84 2.79 5.35 31.45
C GLU A 84 1.79 5.78 30.36
N ARG A 85 2.24 5.98 29.11
CA ARG A 85 1.38 6.39 27.98
C ARG A 85 1.25 5.26 26.95
N PRO A 86 0.02 4.86 26.57
CA PRO A 86 -0.20 3.98 25.42
C PRO A 86 0.02 4.69 24.08
#